data_AF-J3QRS2-F1
#
_entry.id   AF-J3QRS2-F1
#
_cell.length_a   1.000
_cell.length_b   1.000
_cell.length_c   1.000
_cell.angle_alpha   90.00
_cell.angle_beta   90.00
_cell.angle_gamma   90.00
#
_symmetry.space_group_name_H-M   'P 1'
#
loop_
_entity.id
_entity.type
_entity.pdbx_description
1 polymer ?
#
loop_
_entity_poly.entity_id
_entity_poly.type
_entity_poly.pdbx_seq_one_letter_code
_entity_poly.pdbx_strand_id
1 'polypeptide(L)'
;MQEHKLKVARLDNIFLTRMHWSNVGGLSGMILTLKETGLPKCVLSGPPQLEKYLEAIKIFSGPLKGIELAVRPHSAPEYEDETMTVYQIPIHSEQRRGKHQPWQSPERPLSRLSPERSSDSE
;
A
#
# COMPACT_ATOMS: atom_id res chain seq x y z
N MET A 1 -9.30 2.65 -11.84
CA MET A 1 -10.66 2.06 -11.66
C MET A 1 -11.75 2.95 -12.22
N GLN A 2 -11.80 4.22 -11.83
CA GLN A 2 -12.80 5.18 -12.31
C GLN A 2 -12.65 5.53 -13.81
N GLU A 3 -11.40 5.72 -14.27
CA GLU A 3 -11.08 6.06 -15.66
C GLU A 3 -11.54 5.00 -16.68
N HIS A 4 -11.34 3.73 -16.35
CA HIS A 4 -11.70 2.60 -17.23
C HIS A 4 -13.03 1.92 -16.86
N LYS A 5 -13.85 2.55 -15.99
CA LYS A 5 -15.16 2.04 -15.54
C LYS A 5 -15.15 0.57 -15.13
N LEU A 6 -14.09 0.13 -14.46
CA LEU A 6 -13.99 -1.25 -13.97
C LEU A 6 -15.05 -1.49 -12.91
N LYS A 7 -15.83 -2.58 -13.04
CA LYS A 7 -16.82 -2.98 -12.03
C LYS A 7 -16.09 -3.57 -10.83
N VAL A 8 -15.88 -2.74 -9.82
CA VAL A 8 -15.16 -3.12 -8.60
C VAL A 8 -15.95 -4.11 -7.73
N ALA A 9 -17.28 -4.20 -7.92
CA ALA A 9 -18.19 -5.06 -7.15
C ALA A 9 -17.91 -6.58 -7.18
N ARG A 10 -16.92 -7.05 -7.94
CA ARG A 10 -16.50 -8.46 -8.02
C ARG A 10 -15.03 -8.68 -7.64
N LEU A 11 -14.41 -7.68 -7.01
CA LEU A 11 -13.02 -7.75 -6.61
C LEU A 11 -12.91 -8.41 -5.23
N ASP A 12 -12.68 -9.71 -5.24
CA ASP A 12 -12.66 -10.53 -4.02
C ASP A 12 -11.22 -10.82 -3.53
N ASN A 13 -10.21 -10.67 -4.40
CA ASN A 13 -8.81 -10.96 -4.10
C ASN A 13 -7.85 -9.86 -4.58
N ILE A 14 -6.88 -9.50 -3.74
CA ILE A 14 -5.75 -8.63 -4.07
C ILE A 14 -4.45 -9.38 -3.77
N PHE A 15 -3.61 -9.56 -4.80
CA PHE A 15 -2.29 -10.17 -4.66
C PHE A 15 -1.20 -9.11 -4.73
N LEU A 16 -0.47 -8.92 -3.63
CA LEU A 16 0.67 -8.02 -3.54
C LEU A 16 1.98 -8.80 -3.70
N THR A 17 2.86 -8.30 -4.57
CA THR A 17 4.15 -8.94 -4.85
C THR A 17 5.29 -8.38 -4.00
N ARG A 18 5.19 -7.12 -3.55
CA ARG A 18 6.23 -6.45 -2.75
C ARG A 18 5.63 -5.36 -1.85
N MET A 19 6.19 -5.22 -0.65
CA MET A 19 5.93 -4.10 0.26
C MET A 19 6.81 -2.88 -0.08
N HIS A 20 6.46 -2.18 -1.15
CA HIS A 20 7.11 -0.93 -1.58
C HIS A 20 6.07 0.18 -1.76
N TRP A 21 6.40 1.42 -1.40
CA TRP A 21 5.42 2.52 -1.38
C TRP A 21 4.74 2.74 -2.74
N SER A 22 5.49 2.62 -3.84
CA SER A 22 4.94 2.69 -5.21
C SER A 22 3.88 1.63 -5.51
N ASN A 23 3.86 0.52 -4.77
CA ASN A 23 2.90 -0.58 -4.94
C ASN A 23 1.73 -0.47 -3.96
N VAL A 24 1.99 -0.06 -2.71
CA VAL A 24 1.00 -0.12 -1.63
C VAL A 24 0.36 1.23 -1.29
N GLY A 25 0.96 2.36 -1.69
CA GLY A 25 0.48 3.70 -1.30
C GLY A 25 -0.97 4.02 -1.69
N GLY A 26 -1.46 3.41 -2.78
CA GLY A 26 -2.87 3.55 -3.20
C GLY A 26 -3.84 2.56 -2.55
N LEU A 27 -3.34 1.57 -1.79
CA LEU A 27 -4.16 0.49 -1.23
C LEU A 27 -5.19 1.02 -0.23
N SER A 28 -4.83 2.00 0.59
CA SER A 28 -5.74 2.62 1.55
C SER A 28 -6.93 3.30 0.87
N GLY A 29 -6.67 4.10 -0.16
CA GLY A 29 -7.71 4.71 -0.97
C GLY A 29 -8.60 3.67 -1.65
N MET A 30 -7.99 2.61 -2.20
CA MET A 30 -8.74 1.51 -2.80
C MET A 30 -9.65 0.80 -1.80
N ILE A 31 -9.18 0.51 -0.59
CA ILE A 31 -9.97 -0.10 0.49
C ILE A 31 -11.18 0.78 0.85
N LEU A 32 -10.98 2.10 0.92
CA LEU A 32 -12.08 3.04 1.18
C LEU A 32 -13.12 3.02 0.06
N THR A 33 -12.68 2.99 -1.20
CA THR A 33 -13.59 2.85 -2.35
C THR A 33 -14.32 1.50 -2.37
N LEU A 34 -13.63 0.41 -2.01
CA LEU A 34 -14.22 -0.93 -1.90
C LEU A 34 -15.33 -0.97 -0.83
N LYS A 35 -15.08 -0.33 0.32
CA LYS A 35 -16.06 -0.15 1.38
C LYS A 35 -17.30 0.61 0.88
N GLU A 36 -17.13 1.73 0.19
CA GLU A 36 -18.23 2.52 -0.37
C GLU A 36 -19.03 1.76 -1.44
N THR A 37 -18.37 0.86 -2.17
CA THR A 37 -19.00 0.00 -3.17
C THR A 37 -19.87 -1.10 -2.53
N GLY A 38 -19.74 -1.35 -1.22
CA GLY A 38 -20.51 -2.36 -0.49
C GLY A 38 -19.99 -3.78 -0.68
N LEU A 39 -18.70 -3.94 -0.97
CA LEU A 39 -18.09 -5.25 -1.18
C LEU A 39 -17.95 -5.99 0.17
N PRO A 40 -18.54 -7.18 0.33
CA PRO A 40 -18.65 -7.81 1.65
C PRO A 40 -17.30 -8.31 2.17
N LYS A 41 -16.43 -8.82 1.29
CA LYS A 41 -15.16 -9.43 1.65
C LYS A 41 -14.11 -9.21 0.58
N CYS A 42 -12.88 -8.89 1.01
CA CYS A 42 -11.72 -8.84 0.15
C CYS A 42 -10.54 -9.52 0.85
N VAL A 43 -9.94 -10.50 0.17
CA VAL A 43 -8.78 -11.26 0.66
C VAL A 43 -7.51 -10.66 0.08
N LEU A 44 -6.58 -10.27 0.95
CA LEU A 44 -5.28 -9.76 0.55
C LEU A 44 -4.21 -10.81 0.80
N SER A 45 -3.53 -11.22 -0.26
CA SER A 45 -2.35 -12.08 -0.21
C SER A 45 -1.10 -11.24 -0.47
N GLY A 46 -0.02 -11.49 0.26
CA GLY A 46 1.22 -10.74 0.02
C GLY A 46 2.31 -11.01 1.04
N PRO A 47 3.38 -10.20 1.04
CA PRO A 47 4.53 -10.40 1.91
C PRO A 47 4.18 -10.32 3.40
N PRO A 48 5.02 -10.86 4.30
CA PRO A 48 4.74 -10.97 5.73
C PRO A 48 4.34 -9.66 6.44
N GLN A 49 4.73 -8.50 5.91
CA GLN A 49 4.46 -7.20 6.52
C GLN A 49 3.06 -6.65 6.19
N LEU A 50 2.30 -7.32 5.31
CA LEU A 50 0.98 -6.87 4.85
C LEU A 50 -0.02 -6.68 5.99
N GLU A 51 -0.07 -7.62 6.93
CA GLU A 51 -1.00 -7.56 8.07
C GLU A 51 -0.76 -6.30 8.91
N LYS A 52 0.49 -6.03 9.27
CA LYS A 52 0.88 -4.82 10.00
C LYS A 52 0.55 -3.54 9.20
N TYR A 53 0.72 -3.58 7.88
CA TYR A 53 0.38 -2.47 7.01
C TYR A 53 -1.13 -2.19 7.00
N LEU A 54 -1.98 -3.22 6.95
CA LEU A 54 -3.42 -3.06 7.03
C LEU A 54 -3.89 -2.56 8.39
N GLU A 55 -3.28 -3.02 9.48
CA GLU A 55 -3.55 -2.46 10.81
C GLU A 55 -3.21 -0.96 10.87
N ALA A 56 -2.08 -0.55 10.29
CA ALA A 56 -1.74 0.87 10.19
C ALA A 56 -2.78 1.66 9.35
N ILE A 57 -3.31 1.07 8.27
CA ILE A 57 -4.37 1.67 7.46
C ILE A 57 -5.64 1.93 8.27
N LYS A 58 -6.04 0.97 9.11
CA LYS A 58 -7.24 1.10 9.95
C LYS A 58 -7.14 2.27 10.93
N ILE A 59 -5.95 2.62 11.40
CA ILE A 59 -5.74 3.74 12.33
C ILE A 59 -6.14 5.08 11.69
N PHE A 60 -5.71 5.35 10.45
CA PHE A 60 -5.97 6.64 9.81
C PHE A 60 -7.25 6.67 8.95
N SER A 61 -7.68 5.52 8.44
CA SER A 61 -8.91 5.41 7.61
C SER A 61 -10.19 5.30 8.45
N GLY A 62 -10.04 5.22 9.77
CA GLY A 62 -11.14 4.97 10.71
C GLY A 62 -11.72 3.56 10.59
N PRO A 63 -12.85 3.29 11.27
CA PRO A 63 -13.46 1.98 11.26
C PRO A 63 -13.88 1.54 9.84
N LEU A 64 -13.27 0.48 9.34
CA LEU A 64 -13.62 -0.18 8.08
C LEU A 64 -14.85 -1.09 8.23
N LYS A 65 -15.86 -0.65 9.00
CA LYS A 65 -17.13 -1.37 9.14
C LYS A 65 -17.82 -1.44 7.77
N GLY A 66 -18.28 -2.63 7.37
CA GLY A 66 -18.94 -2.87 6.09
C GLY A 66 -18.09 -3.57 5.03
N ILE A 67 -16.80 -3.82 5.31
CA ILE A 67 -15.94 -4.68 4.47
C ILE A 67 -15.09 -5.61 5.36
N GLU A 68 -15.13 -6.91 5.08
CA GLU A 68 -14.24 -7.90 5.70
C GLU A 68 -12.92 -7.95 4.93
N LEU A 69 -11.86 -7.40 5.51
CA LEU A 69 -10.51 -7.53 4.97
C LEU A 69 -9.80 -8.71 5.63
N ALA A 70 -9.60 -9.79 4.87
CA ALA A 70 -8.90 -10.97 5.34
C ALA A 70 -7.47 -10.98 4.80
N VAL A 71 -6.49 -11.36 5.62
CA VAL A 71 -5.11 -11.55 5.16
C VAL A 71 -4.85 -13.03 4.95
N ARG A 72 -4.36 -13.38 3.77
CA ARG A 72 -3.85 -14.70 3.47
C ARG A 72 -2.33 -14.68 3.61
N PRO A 73 -1.73 -15.48 4.52
CA PRO A 73 -0.28 -15.51 4.69
C PRO A 73 0.44 -15.93 3.42
N HIS A 74 1.64 -15.40 3.20
CA HIS A 74 2.52 -15.85 2.10
C HIS A 74 2.89 -17.34 2.17
N SER A 75 2.84 -17.94 3.36
CA SER A 75 3.11 -19.37 3.60
C SER A 75 1.88 -20.26 3.40
N ALA A 76 0.71 -19.67 3.11
CA ALA A 76 -0.47 -20.45 2.78
C ALA A 76 -0.26 -21.22 1.46
N PRO A 77 -0.98 -22.33 1.24
CA PRO A 77 -0.98 -23.06 -0.03
C PRO A 77 -1.31 -22.16 -1.24
N GLU A 78 -1.25 -22.71 -2.45
CA GLU A 78 -1.77 -22.06 -3.65
C GLU A 78 -3.21 -21.59 -3.46
N TYR A 79 -3.56 -20.43 -4.02
CA TYR A 79 -4.96 -20.02 -4.12
C TYR A 79 -5.55 -20.70 -5.35
N GLU A 80 -6.75 -21.24 -5.26
CA GLU A 80 -7.44 -21.86 -6.39
C GLU A 80 -8.90 -21.40 -6.41
N ASP A 81 -9.38 -21.01 -7.58
CA ASP A 81 -10.78 -20.72 -7.86
C ASP A 81 -11.25 -21.48 -9.11
N GLU A 82 -12.48 -21.21 -9.56
CA GLU A 82 -13.08 -21.86 -10.73
C GLU A 82 -12.33 -21.56 -12.05
N THR A 83 -11.47 -20.54 -12.08
CA THR A 83 -10.82 -20.04 -13.28
C THR A 83 -9.32 -20.28 -13.29
N MET A 84 -8.64 -20.16 -12.15
CA MET A 84 -7.19 -20.22 -12.08
C MET A 84 -6.64 -20.63 -10.71
N THR A 85 -5.38 -21.09 -10.74
CA THR A 85 -4.57 -21.36 -9.54
C THR A 85 -3.40 -20.37 -9.47
N VAL A 86 -3.19 -19.76 -8.31
CA VAL A 86 -2.13 -18.78 -8.06
C VAL A 86 -1.10 -19.36 -7.08
N TYR A 87 0.10 -19.58 -7.59
CA TYR A 87 1.27 -20.01 -6.82
C TYR A 87 2.11 -18.82 -6.38
N GLN A 88 2.53 -18.83 -5.11
CA GLN A 88 3.40 -17.79 -4.55
C GLN A 88 4.86 -18.25 -4.61
N ILE A 89 5.69 -17.58 -5.42
CA ILE A 89 7.12 -17.87 -5.53
C ILE A 89 7.91 -16.73 -4.86
N PRO A 90 8.48 -16.93 -3.66
CA PRO A 90 9.22 -15.88 -2.97
C PRO A 90 10.54 -15.58 -3.67
N ILE A 91 10.77 -14.29 -3.96
CA ILE A 91 12.03 -13.81 -4.53
C ILE A 91 12.78 -13.03 -3.45
N HIS A 92 13.90 -13.59 -3.01
CA HIS A 92 14.79 -12.95 -2.04
C HIS A 92 15.85 -12.12 -2.76
N SER A 93 16.10 -10.90 -2.29
CA SER A 93 17.27 -10.15 -2.74
C SER A 93 18.53 -10.80 -2.20
N GLU A 94 19.57 -10.93 -3.02
CA GLU A 94 20.90 -11.28 -2.52
C GLU A 94 21.34 -10.22 -1.51
N GLN A 95 21.51 -10.63 -0.27
CA GLN A 95 22.04 -9.76 0.77
C GLN A 95 23.51 -9.50 0.46
N ARG A 96 23.79 -8.44 -0.30
CA ARG A 96 25.14 -7.91 -0.38
C ARG A 96 25.56 -7.58 1.05
N ARG A 97 26.47 -8.37 1.63
CA ARG A 97 27.27 -7.98 2.80
C ARG A 97 28.24 -6.85 2.42
N GLY A 98 27.73 -5.80 1.80
CA GLY A 98 28.44 -4.62 1.38
C GLY A 98 27.95 -3.46 2.21
N LYS A 99 28.81 -2.98 3.10
CA LYS A 99 28.75 -1.74 3.89
C LYS A 99 27.58 -0.83 3.48
N HIS A 100 26.64 -0.62 4.39
CA HIS A 100 25.65 0.46 4.30
C HIS A 100 26.36 1.74 3.87
N GLN A 101 26.20 2.16 2.62
CA GLN A 101 26.32 3.57 2.29
C GLN A 101 24.98 4.18 2.68
N PRO A 102 24.95 5.12 3.64
CA PRO A 102 23.75 5.87 3.94
C PRO A 102 23.24 6.52 2.66
N TRP A 103 21.93 6.43 2.44
CA TRP A 103 21.24 7.20 1.39
C TRP A 103 21.55 8.69 1.61
N GLN A 104 22.42 9.25 0.78
CA GLN A 104 22.60 10.69 0.69
C GLN A 104 21.39 11.23 -0.07
N SER A 105 20.48 11.89 0.65
CA SER A 105 19.44 12.66 -0.02
C SER A 105 20.12 13.70 -0.91
N PRO A 106 19.66 13.94 -2.14
CA PRO A 106 20.15 15.07 -2.91
C PRO A 106 19.80 16.33 -2.11
N GLU A 107 20.81 17.03 -1.58
CA GLU A 107 20.59 18.30 -0.90
C GLU A 107 19.91 19.24 -1.90
N ARG A 108 18.65 19.59 -1.63
CA ARG A 108 18.04 20.73 -2.31
C ARG A 108 18.82 21.96 -1.85
N PRO A 109 19.37 22.79 -2.76
CA PRO A 109 19.90 24.07 -2.35
C PRO A 109 18.76 24.89 -1.74
N LEU A 110 18.80 25.09 -0.42
CA LEU A 110 18.03 26.12 0.28
C LEU A 110 18.62 27.47 -0.10
N SER A 111 18.38 27.90 -1.33
CA SER A 111 18.73 29.21 -1.79
C SER A 111 17.45 29.94 -2.15
N ARG A 112 17.21 31.04 -1.43
CA ARG A 112 16.28 32.12 -1.76
C ARG A 112 14.80 31.84 -1.45
N LEU A 113 14.33 32.37 -0.32
CA LEU A 113 13.53 33.62 -0.28
C LEU A 113 12.90 33.76 1.12
N SER A 114 13.54 34.52 2.00
CA SER A 114 12.86 35.22 3.09
C SER A 114 12.87 36.70 2.73
N PRO A 115 11.72 37.39 2.64
CA PRO A 115 11.72 38.86 2.65
C PRO A 115 11.99 39.34 4.07
N GLU A 116 13.00 40.19 4.23
CA GLU A 116 13.23 40.93 5.47
C GLU A 116 12.02 41.81 5.77
N ARG A 117 11.51 41.71 6.99
CA ARG A 117 10.46 42.57 7.52
C ARG A 117 11.13 43.88 7.95
N SER A 118 11.08 44.91 7.12
CA SER A 118 11.48 46.27 7.51
C SER A 118 10.44 46.82 8.49
N SER A 119 10.86 46.96 9.75
CA SER A 119 10.19 47.79 10.73
C SER A 119 10.48 49.24 10.39
N ASP A 120 9.47 50.00 9.98
CA ASP A 120 9.50 51.46 10.10
C ASP A 120 8.30 51.90 10.94
N SER A 121 8.64 52.63 11.99
CA SER A 121 7.76 53.30 12.93
C SER A 121 7.58 54.74 12.48
N GLU A 122 6.35 55.23 12.46
CA GLU A 122 5.99 56.63 12.72
C GLU A 122 4.70 56.64 13.55
#